data_AF-A0A2H9LZN3-F1
#
_entry.id   AF-A0A2H9LZN3-F1
#
_cell.length_a   1.000
_cell.length_b   1.000
_cell.length_c   1.000
_cell.angle_alpha   90.00
_cell.angle_beta   90.00
_cell.angle_gamma   90.00
#
_symmetry.space_group_name_H-M   'P 1'
#
loop_
_entity.id
_entity.type
_entity.pdbx_description
1 polymer ?
#
loop_
_entity_poly.entity_id
_entity_poly.type
_entity_poly.pdbx_seq_one_letter_code
_entity_poly.pdbx_strand_id
1 'polypeptide(L)'
;MPNVVMDIRNIMGVKIPSIRTAELGEDIGSMDSILIGGSAKIDEAISSFRHSLELIVRLAESETAVRRLIREIEKTKRRVNALEFNLIPQLRGQAKWIGFRLDEMERDSFFMLKMIKKKIARRKAVQKGENGKEGS
;
A
#
# COMPACT_ATOMS: atom_id res chain seq x y z
N MET A 1 -2.99 22.50 -36.17
CA MET A 1 -2.89 22.30 -34.71
C MET A 1 -1.59 21.58 -34.43
N PRO A 2 -0.79 21.97 -33.42
CA PRO A 2 0.46 21.28 -33.10
C PRO A 2 0.16 19.82 -32.74
N ASN A 3 0.92 18.89 -33.31
CA ASN A 3 0.72 17.46 -33.12
C ASN A 3 1.37 17.06 -31.77
N VAL A 4 0.55 16.72 -30.78
CA VAL A 4 1.02 16.38 -29.43
C VAL A 4 1.07 14.87 -29.28
N VAL A 5 2.26 14.31 -29.13
CA VAL A 5 2.45 12.88 -28.88
C VAL A 5 2.57 12.66 -27.38
N MET A 6 1.62 11.92 -26.81
CA MET A 6 1.64 11.55 -25.40
C MET A 6 2.28 10.17 -25.21
N ASP A 7 3.30 10.12 -24.35
CA ASP A 7 3.93 8.90 -23.87
C ASP A 7 3.55 8.66 -22.39
N ILE A 8 3.66 7.43 -21.89
CA ILE A 8 3.34 7.12 -20.49
C ILE A 8 4.61 6.64 -19.79
N ARG A 9 5.04 7.39 -18.78
CA ARG A 9 6.17 7.01 -17.92
C ARG A 9 5.65 6.45 -16.60
N ASN A 10 6.30 5.40 -16.09
CA ASN A 10 5.96 4.83 -14.79
C ASN A 10 7.03 5.22 -13.76
N ILE A 11 6.63 5.86 -12.66
CA ILE A 11 7.53 6.19 -11.54
C ILE A 11 6.86 5.72 -10.26
N MET A 12 7.52 4.83 -9.51
CA MET A 12 7.00 4.28 -8.24
C MET A 12 5.59 3.64 -8.36
N GLY A 13 5.29 3.03 -9.51
CA GLY A 13 3.98 2.41 -9.78
C GLY A 13 2.89 3.41 -10.19
N VAL A 14 3.20 4.70 -10.25
CA VAL A 14 2.30 5.76 -10.71
C VAL A 14 2.59 6.06 -12.18
N LYS A 15 1.58 5.88 -13.03
CA LYS A 15 1.61 6.25 -14.46
C LYS A 15 1.49 7.77 -14.61
N ILE A 16 2.50 8.39 -15.21
CA ILE A 16 2.59 9.83 -15.45
C ILE A 16 2.60 10.04 -16.97
N PRO A 17 1.73 10.91 -17.51
CA PRO A 17 1.80 11.26 -18.92
C PRO A 17 3.06 12.11 -19.15
N SER A 18 3.85 11.74 -20.14
CA SER A 18 5.00 12.51 -20.61
C SER A 18 4.66 13.07 -21.97
N ILE A 19 4.71 14.39 -22.12
CA ILE A 19 4.33 15.04 -23.36
C ILE A 19 5.60 15.24 -24.16
N ARG A 20 5.76 14.47 -25.24
CA ARG A 20 6.76 14.79 -26.24
C ARG A 20 6.08 15.75 -27.21
N THR A 21 6.47 17.01 -27.16
CA THR A 21 6.24 17.92 -28.29
C THR A 21 7.04 17.33 -29.43
N ALA A 22 6.42 16.48 -30.24
CA ALA A 22 6.90 16.19 -31.57
C ALA A 22 7.13 17.57 -32.17
N GLU A 23 8.40 17.82 -32.46
CA GLU A 23 9.01 19.06 -32.87
C GLU A 23 7.96 20.14 -33.20
N LEU A 24 8.04 21.28 -32.52
CA LEU A 24 7.63 22.56 -33.15
C LEU A 24 8.56 22.86 -34.36
N GLY A 25 8.86 21.83 -35.15
CA GLY A 25 9.62 21.81 -36.37
C GLY A 25 8.73 22.41 -37.43
N GLU A 26 8.97 23.69 -37.63
CA GLU A 26 9.05 24.38 -38.92
C GLU A 26 7.83 24.43 -39.86
N ASP A 27 6.84 23.57 -39.76
CA ASP A 27 5.82 23.52 -40.79
C ASP A 27 4.62 24.43 -40.49
N ILE A 28 4.44 25.39 -41.41
CA ILE A 28 3.21 26.14 -41.77
C ILE A 28 3.10 27.58 -41.23
N GLY A 29 3.89 28.01 -40.24
CA GLY A 29 3.74 29.37 -39.67
C GLY A 29 4.67 30.46 -40.22
N SER A 30 5.93 30.10 -40.48
CA SER A 30 6.98 31.07 -40.86
C SER A 30 7.02 31.36 -42.35
N MET A 31 6.71 30.37 -43.19
CA MET A 31 6.74 30.56 -44.65
C MET A 31 5.64 31.52 -45.13
N ASP A 32 4.44 31.44 -44.55
CA ASP A 32 3.28 32.25 -44.96
C ASP A 32 3.36 33.71 -44.45
N SER A 33 4.01 33.95 -43.30
CA SER A 33 4.19 35.31 -42.76
C SER A 33 5.19 36.13 -43.57
N ILE A 34 6.24 35.47 -44.09
CA ILE A 34 7.27 36.10 -44.93
C ILE A 34 6.70 36.50 -46.31
N LEU A 35 5.73 35.75 -46.84
CA LEU A 35 5.17 35.99 -48.17
C LEU A 35 4.22 37.20 -48.24
N ILE A 36 3.68 37.69 -47.11
CA ILE A 36 2.62 38.74 -47.09
C ILE A 36 3.08 40.06 -46.43
N GLY A 37 4.32 40.15 -45.93
CA GLY A 37 4.88 41.39 -45.36
C GLY A 37 4.96 41.41 -43.83
N GLY A 38 5.22 40.26 -43.20
CA GLY A 38 5.52 40.17 -41.78
C GLY A 38 6.74 41.02 -41.39
N SER A 39 6.58 41.91 -40.43
CA SER A 39 7.68 42.67 -39.82
C SER A 39 8.51 41.74 -38.94
N ALA A 40 9.84 41.88 -38.92
CA ALA A 40 10.75 41.08 -38.08
C ALA A 40 10.37 41.05 -36.57
N LYS A 41 9.65 42.08 -36.09
CA LYS A 41 9.11 42.12 -34.72
C LYS A 41 8.02 41.10 -34.46
N ILE A 42 7.24 40.74 -35.47
CA ILE A 42 6.17 39.73 -35.37
C ILE A 42 6.80 38.34 -35.25
N ASP A 43 7.84 38.05 -36.04
CA ASP A 43 8.58 36.79 -35.95
C ASP A 43 9.28 36.61 -34.59
N GLU A 44 9.85 37.69 -34.04
CA GLU A 44 10.42 37.68 -32.69
C GLU A 44 9.35 37.35 -31.63
N ALA A 45 8.18 37.99 -31.70
CA ALA A 45 7.07 37.72 -30.79
C ALA A 45 6.55 36.27 -30.91
N ILE A 46 6.46 35.73 -32.12
CA ILE A 46 6.08 34.33 -32.37
C ILE A 46 7.10 33.37 -31.76
N SER A 47 8.40 33.66 -31.92
CA SER A 47 9.48 32.86 -31.34
C SER A 47 9.42 32.85 -29.81
N SER A 48 9.31 34.02 -29.18
CA SER A 48 9.18 34.13 -27.72
C SER A 48 7.92 33.44 -27.18
N PHE A 49 6.81 33.50 -27.92
CA PHE A 49 5.58 32.81 -27.56
C PHE A 49 5.72 31.29 -27.63
N ARG A 50 6.37 30.75 -28.68
CA ARG A 50 6.68 29.31 -28.80
C ARG A 50 7.55 28.81 -27.66
N HIS A 51 8.58 29.57 -27.29
CA HIS A 51 9.43 29.21 -26.15
C HIS A 51 8.66 29.19 -24.83
N SER A 52 7.79 30.18 -24.62
CA SER A 52 6.94 30.25 -23.43
C SER A 52 5.95 29.08 -23.36
N LEU A 53 5.36 28.69 -24.49
CA LEU A 53 4.47 27.54 -24.58
C LEU A 53 5.19 26.23 -24.23
N GLU A 54 6.42 26.04 -24.69
CA GLU A 54 7.21 24.85 -24.34
C GLU A 54 7.45 24.75 -22.82
N LEU A 55 7.78 25.86 -22.18
CA LEU A 55 7.97 25.92 -20.72
C LEU A 55 6.67 25.60 -19.96
N ILE A 56 5.53 26.13 -20.42
CA ILE A 56 4.21 25.85 -19.82
C ILE A 56 3.87 24.37 -19.94
N VAL A 57 4.13 23.74 -21.07
CA VAL A 57 3.88 22.29 -21.27
C VAL A 57 4.75 21.44 -20.34
N ARG A 58 6.04 21.76 -20.20
CA ARG A 58 6.95 21.07 -19.26
C ARG A 58 6.52 21.25 -17.80
N LEU A 59 6.05 22.44 -17.45
CA LEU A 59 5.52 22.73 -16.11
C LEU A 59 4.26 21.90 -15.84
N ALA A 60 3.32 21.87 -16.79
CA ALA A 60 2.08 21.11 -16.65
C ALA A 60 2.32 19.59 -16.51
N GLU A 61 3.32 19.05 -17.22
CA GLU A 61 3.77 17.65 -17.06
C GLU A 61 4.25 17.40 -15.62
N SER A 62 5.16 18.25 -15.13
CA SER A 62 5.75 18.12 -13.80
C SER A 62 4.71 18.30 -12.69
N GLU A 63 3.82 19.29 -12.81
CA GLU A 63 2.74 19.53 -11.85
C GLU A 63 1.77 18.35 -11.78
N THR A 64 1.41 17.79 -12.94
CA THR A 64 0.55 16.61 -13.03
C THR A 64 1.21 15.39 -12.39
N ALA A 65 2.52 15.21 -12.61
CA ALA A 65 3.31 14.15 -11.98
C ALA A 65 3.26 14.25 -10.45
N VAL A 66 3.59 15.42 -9.90
CA VAL A 66 3.58 15.67 -8.45
C VAL A 66 2.20 15.45 -7.86
N ARG A 67 1.14 15.98 -8.49
CA ARG A 67 -0.24 15.81 -8.01
C ARG A 67 -0.67 14.35 -7.97
N ARG A 68 -0.26 13.53 -8.96
CA ARG A 68 -0.55 12.08 -8.96
C ARG A 68 0.23 11.35 -7.88
N LEU A 69 1.50 11.68 -7.67
CA LEU A 69 2.33 11.08 -6.63
C LEU A 69 1.79 11.37 -5.23
N ILE A 70 1.41 12.62 -4.94
CA ILE A 70 0.83 13.00 -3.64
C ILE A 70 -0.42 12.18 -3.35
N ARG A 71 -1.33 12.02 -4.31
CA ARG A 71 -2.53 11.20 -4.13
C ARG A 71 -2.22 9.75 -3.80
N GLU A 72 -1.18 9.18 -4.41
CA GLU A 72 -0.79 7.81 -4.12
C GLU A 72 -0.14 7.68 -2.75
N ILE A 73 0.71 8.64 -2.36
CA ILE A 73 1.30 8.72 -1.01
C ILE A 73 0.21 8.85 0.07
N GLU A 74 -0.83 9.63 -0.16
CA GLU A 74 -1.95 9.75 0.78
C GLU A 74 -2.73 8.44 0.92
N LYS A 75 -2.89 7.67 -0.17
CA LYS A 75 -3.52 6.34 -0.10
C LYS A 75 -2.66 5.37 0.69
N THR A 76 -1.35 5.32 0.43
CA THR A 76 -0.44 4.45 1.17
C THR A 76 -0.38 4.82 2.64
N LYS A 77 -0.32 6.13 2.98
CA LYS A 77 -0.38 6.62 4.36
C LYS A 77 -1.65 6.16 5.08
N ARG A 78 -2.82 6.30 4.45
CA ARG A 78 -4.09 5.83 5.03
C ARG A 78 -4.10 4.32 5.27
N ARG A 79 -3.53 3.53 4.35
CA ARG A 79 -3.40 2.07 4.49
C ARG A 79 -2.49 1.69 5.65
N VAL A 80 -1.31 2.31 5.75
CA VAL A 80 -0.37 2.08 6.87
C VAL A 80 -1.05 2.41 8.21
N ASN A 81 -1.75 3.55 8.29
CA ASN A 81 -2.46 3.94 9.51
C ASN A 81 -3.56 2.94 9.91
N ALA A 82 -4.32 2.42 8.94
CA ALA A 82 -5.32 1.39 9.23
C ALA A 82 -4.68 0.08 9.74
N LEU A 83 -3.51 -0.30 9.23
CA LEU A 83 -2.78 -1.47 9.69
C LEU A 83 -2.25 -1.27 11.12
N GLU A 84 -1.58 -0.14 11.37
CA GLU A 84 -0.93 0.15 12.64
C GLU A 84 -1.92 0.30 13.80
N PHE A 85 -3.02 1.02 13.59
CA PHE A 85 -3.92 1.40 14.67
C PHE A 85 -5.19 0.56 14.77
N ASN A 86 -5.60 -0.16 13.71
CA ASN A 86 -6.76 -1.03 13.76
C ASN A 86 -6.38 -2.51 13.66
N LEU A 87 -5.75 -2.92 12.55
CA LEU A 87 -5.57 -4.35 12.27
C LEU A 87 -4.57 -5.03 13.20
N ILE A 88 -3.38 -4.45 13.40
CA ILE A 88 -2.34 -5.03 14.26
C ILE A 88 -2.83 -5.17 15.72
N PRO A 89 -3.45 -4.15 16.34
CA PRO A 89 -4.00 -4.29 17.68
C PRO A 89 -5.08 -5.36 17.78
N GLN A 90 -5.98 -5.46 16.81
CA GLN A 90 -7.02 -6.47 16.77
C GLN A 90 -6.44 -7.89 16.69
N LEU A 91 -5.49 -8.12 15.78
CA LEU A 91 -4.84 -9.43 15.62
C LEU A 91 -4.06 -9.83 16.86
N ARG A 92 -3.36 -8.89 17.51
CA ARG A 92 -2.67 -9.15 18.78
C ARG A 92 -3.66 -9.50 19.90
N GLY A 93 -4.79 -8.82 19.97
CA GLY A 93 -5.87 -9.12 20.92
C GLY A 93 -6.43 -10.52 20.71
N GLN A 94 -6.70 -10.90 19.45
CA GLN A 94 -7.17 -12.25 19.10
C GLN A 94 -6.14 -13.32 19.45
N ALA A 95 -4.87 -13.12 19.12
CA ALA A 95 -3.80 -14.05 19.47
C ALA A 95 -3.71 -14.28 20.99
N LYS A 96 -3.80 -13.21 21.78
CA LYS A 96 -3.82 -13.29 23.25
C LYS A 96 -5.03 -14.06 23.77
N TRP A 97 -6.21 -13.84 23.18
CA TRP A 97 -7.43 -14.56 23.56
C TRP A 97 -7.35 -16.06 23.25
N ILE A 98 -6.84 -16.41 22.07
CA ILE A 98 -6.62 -17.81 21.68
C ILE A 98 -5.63 -18.47 22.65
N GLY A 99 -4.50 -17.82 22.94
CA GLY A 99 -3.51 -18.32 23.89
C GLY A 99 -4.10 -18.55 25.29
N PHE A 100 -4.83 -17.56 25.82
CA PHE A 100 -5.51 -17.69 27.11
C PHE A 100 -6.51 -18.85 27.11
N ARG A 101 -7.25 -19.05 26.01
CA ARG A 101 -8.22 -20.15 25.93
C ARG A 101 -7.56 -21.51 25.90
N LEU A 102 -6.43 -21.65 25.21
CA LEU A 102 -5.64 -22.88 25.18
C LEU A 102 -5.05 -23.20 26.56
N ASP A 103 -4.47 -22.21 27.25
CA ASP A 103 -3.93 -22.39 28.60
C ASP A 103 -5.00 -22.86 29.58
N GLU A 104 -6.21 -22.30 29.49
CA GLU A 104 -7.33 -22.70 30.35
C GLU A 104 -7.78 -24.13 30.06
N MET A 105 -7.83 -24.52 28.77
CA MET A 105 -8.14 -25.90 28.37
C MET A 105 -7.09 -26.90 28.86
N GLU A 106 -5.81 -26.54 28.84
CA GLU A 106 -4.73 -27.36 29.38
C GLU A 106 -4.84 -27.51 30.91
N ARG A 107 -5.16 -26.43 31.61
CA ARG A 107 -5.39 -26.45 33.07
C ARG A 107 -6.54 -27.38 33.42
N ASP A 108 -7.69 -27.24 32.78
CA ASP A 108 -8.87 -28.10 33.01
C ASP A 108 -8.54 -29.57 32.77
N SER A 109 -7.83 -29.86 31.68
CA SER A 109 -7.37 -31.22 31.34
C SER A 109 -6.43 -31.79 32.40
N PHE A 110 -5.50 -30.98 32.90
CA PHE A 110 -4.58 -31.38 33.97
C PHE A 110 -5.30 -31.67 35.29
N PHE A 111 -6.27 -30.82 35.68
CA PHE A 111 -7.10 -31.04 36.86
C PHE A 111 -7.90 -32.34 36.75
N MET A 112 -8.49 -32.60 35.58
CA MET A 112 -9.24 -33.83 35.32
C MET A 112 -8.36 -35.07 35.47
N LEU A 113 -7.18 -35.08 34.86
CA LEU A 113 -6.21 -36.17 34.99
C LEU A 113 -5.77 -36.40 36.45
N LYS A 114 -5.53 -35.31 37.20
CA LYS A 114 -5.17 -35.38 38.62
C LYS A 114 -6.29 -36.01 39.46
N MET A 115 -7.56 -35.66 39.19
CA MET A 115 -8.71 -36.25 39.86
C MET A 115 -8.89 -37.74 39.55
N ILE A 116 -8.74 -38.13 38.28
CA ILE A 116 -8.78 -39.54 37.87
C ILE A 116 -7.68 -40.33 38.59
N LYS A 117 -6.44 -39.83 38.59
CA LYS A 117 -5.31 -40.48 39.27
C LYS A 117 -5.56 -40.64 40.78
N LYS A 118 -6.10 -39.60 41.43
CA LYS A 118 -6.47 -39.65 42.87
C LYS A 118 -7.55 -40.70 43.14
N LYS A 119 -8.56 -40.81 42.27
CA LYS A 119 -9.65 -41.80 42.38
C LYS A 119 -9.12 -43.23 42.23
N ILE A 120 -8.24 -43.46 41.25
CA ILE A 120 -7.59 -44.77 41.04
C ILE A 120 -6.69 -45.14 42.24
N ALA A 121 -5.90 -44.19 42.75
CA ALA A 121 -5.03 -44.43 43.91
C ALA A 121 -5.83 -44.79 45.17
N ARG A 122 -6.96 -44.09 45.43
CA ARG A 122 -7.87 -44.43 46.53
C ARG A 122 -8.44 -45.85 46.39
N ARG A 123 -8.91 -46.23 45.20
CA ARG A 123 -9.41 -47.59 44.95
C ARG A 123 -8.34 -48.65 45.22
N LYS A 124 -7.11 -48.45 44.72
CA LYS A 124 -5.98 -49.35 44.98
C LYS A 124 -5.62 -49.47 46.47
N ALA A 125 -5.71 -48.39 47.23
CA ALA A 125 -5.44 -48.41 48.67
C ALA A 125 -6.50 -49.19 49.46
N VAL A 126 -7.78 -49.06 49.07
CA VAL A 126 -8.89 -49.83 49.67
C VAL A 126 -8.72 -51.33 49.37
N GLN A 127 -8.42 -51.69 48.11
CA GLN A 127 -8.20 -53.09 47.72
C GLN A 127 -7.01 -53.74 48.44
N LYS A 128 -5.93 -52.98 48.70
CA LYS A 128 -4.79 -53.47 49.49
C LYS A 128 -5.13 -53.68 50.97
N GLY A 129 -6.03 -52.87 51.53
CA GLY A 129 -6.48 -53.01 52.92
C GLY A 129 -7.42 -54.19 53.13
N GLU A 130 -8.17 -54.60 52.10
CA GLU A 130 -9.02 -55.80 52.12
C GLU A 130 -8.17 -57.08 51.99
N ASN A 131 -7.24 -57.13 51.03
CA ASN A 131 -6.34 -58.28 50.86
C ASN A 131 -5.36 -58.50 52.03
N GLY A 132 -5.08 -57.46 52.83
CA GLY A 132 -4.25 -57.58 54.04
C GLY A 132 -5.00 -58.13 55.26
N LYS A 133 -6.34 -58.17 55.23
CA LYS A 133 -7.17 -58.75 56.31
C LYS A 133 -7.53 -60.22 56.09
N GLU A 134 -7.44 -60.72 54.87
CA GLU A 134 -7.66 -62.14 54.54
C GLU A 134 -6.38 -63.00 54.64
N GLY A 135 -5.21 -62.37 54.83
CA GLY A 135 -3.91 -63.04 54.93
C GLY A 135 -3.31 -63.11 56.35
N SER A 136 -4.11 -62.89 57.39
CA SER A 136 -3.72 -63.09 58.80
C SER A 136 -4.74 -63.94 59.53
#